data_AF-A0A074V9L7-F1
#
_entry.id   AF-A0A074V9L7-F1
#
_cell.length_a   1.000
_cell.length_b   1.000
_cell.length_c   1.000
_cell.angle_alpha   90.00
_cell.angle_beta   90.00
_cell.angle_gamma   90.00
#
_symmetry.space_group_name_H-M   'P 1'
#
loop_
_entity.id
_entity.type
_entity.pdbx_description
1 polymer ?
#
loop_
_entity_poly.entity_id
_entity_poly.type
_entity_poly.pdbx_seq_one_letter_code
_entity_poly.pdbx_strand_id
1 'polypeptide(L)'
;MDGADHGDDYIDGGDGNDVIVGGGGNDVIIGGNGDDSLYGDIDDYMEARYHGSDTIDGGAGNDEIIGGGGDDYLHGGFGNDKIWGDDGDKAGRHSELNGNDHIWGDDGDDYLDGGYGNDNIHGGEDNDFHLIAPLVFFLEKLIWEYNQNILFCHQKYIYRPDYLH
;
A
#
# COMPACT_ATOMS: atom_id res chain seq x y z
N MET A 1 21.69 -9.97 3.77
CA MET A 1 22.79 -8.98 3.67
C MET A 1 23.01 -8.44 5.08
N ASP A 2 24.23 -8.07 5.45
CA ASP A 2 24.60 -7.70 6.83
C ASP A 2 24.40 -6.19 7.03
N GLY A 3 23.36 -5.79 7.79
CA GLY A 3 23.24 -4.61 8.68
C GLY A 3 23.75 -3.20 8.30
N ALA A 4 24.35 -2.99 7.12
CA ALA A 4 24.93 -1.74 6.65
C ALA A 4 24.14 -1.11 5.49
N ASP A 5 23.16 -1.82 4.95
CA ASP A 5 22.22 -1.35 3.91
C ASP A 5 20.82 -1.05 4.53
N HIS A 6 20.78 -0.79 5.85
CA HIS A 6 19.55 -0.56 6.64
C HIS A 6 19.69 0.64 7.58
N GLY A 7 20.35 1.71 7.14
CA GLY A 7 20.58 2.89 7.97
C GLY A 7 19.85 4.09 7.41
N ASP A 8 19.40 4.97 8.30
CA ASP A 8 18.75 6.23 7.94
C ASP A 8 19.60 7.07 6.95
N ASP A 9 19.13 7.21 5.72
CA ASP A 9 19.79 7.86 4.60
C ASP A 9 19.07 9.16 4.17
N TYR A 10 19.81 10.03 3.48
CA TYR A 10 19.26 11.22 2.80
C TYR A 10 19.66 11.16 1.33
N ILE A 11 18.67 11.12 0.44
CA ILE A 11 18.87 10.91 -0.99
C ILE A 11 18.12 12.01 -1.77
N ASP A 12 18.79 12.59 -2.75
CA ASP A 12 18.29 13.69 -3.60
C ASP A 12 18.64 13.36 -5.06
N GLY A 13 17.63 13.11 -5.90
CA GLY A 13 17.75 12.77 -7.33
C GLY A 13 18.13 13.97 -8.17
N GLY A 14 17.47 15.10 -7.92
CA GLY A 14 17.79 16.38 -8.51
C GLY A 14 17.03 16.61 -9.82
N ASP A 15 17.75 16.77 -10.94
CA ASP A 15 17.12 16.97 -12.24
C ASP A 15 17.24 15.68 -13.07
N GLY A 16 16.13 15.25 -13.68
CA GLY A 16 16.05 14.07 -14.53
C GLY A 16 15.04 13.06 -13.99
N ASN A 17 14.84 11.99 -14.74
CA ASN A 17 14.00 10.88 -14.30
C ASN A 17 14.89 9.89 -13.54
N ASP A 18 14.71 9.80 -12.23
CA ASP A 18 15.54 9.04 -11.31
C ASP A 18 14.85 7.77 -10.82
N VAL A 19 15.67 6.82 -10.36
CA VAL A 19 15.22 5.61 -9.68
C VAL A 19 15.98 5.54 -8.36
N ILE A 20 15.28 5.77 -7.27
CA ILE A 20 15.85 5.87 -5.92
C ILE A 20 15.27 4.78 -5.04
N VAL A 21 16.15 4.13 -4.28
CA VAL A 21 15.80 3.15 -3.26
C VAL A 21 16.52 3.57 -1.99
N GLY A 22 15.76 3.83 -0.92
CA GLY A 22 16.30 4.09 0.41
C GLY A 22 17.00 2.84 0.97
N GLY A 23 16.24 1.75 1.02
CA GLY A 23 16.65 0.55 1.76
C GLY A 23 16.15 0.64 3.19
N GLY A 24 16.65 -0.22 4.07
CA GLY A 24 16.07 -0.24 5.42
C GLY A 24 16.47 0.97 6.25
N GLY A 25 15.77 1.20 7.35
CA GLY A 25 15.98 2.40 8.19
C GLY A 25 15.08 3.54 7.74
N ASN A 26 15.10 4.67 8.46
CA ASN A 26 14.19 5.78 8.21
C ASN A 26 14.86 6.76 7.24
N ASP A 27 14.40 6.76 6.01
CA ASP A 27 15.06 7.48 4.93
C ASP A 27 14.33 8.79 4.58
N VAL A 28 15.09 9.72 4.03
CA VAL A 28 14.56 10.95 3.43
C VAL A 28 14.92 10.94 1.95
N ILE A 29 13.93 10.84 1.09
CA ILE A 29 14.08 10.75 -0.35
C ILE A 29 13.42 11.96 -1.01
N ILE A 30 14.15 12.61 -1.90
CA ILE A 30 13.67 13.72 -2.72
C ILE A 30 13.93 13.34 -4.19
N GLY A 31 12.88 13.22 -4.99
CA GLY A 31 12.96 12.96 -6.43
C GLY A 31 13.53 14.17 -7.16
N GLY A 32 12.79 15.27 -7.15
CA GLY A 32 13.23 16.55 -7.68
C GLY A 32 12.42 16.93 -8.92
N ASN A 33 13.08 17.17 -10.06
CA ASN A 33 12.39 17.47 -11.32
C ASN A 33 12.53 16.28 -12.27
N GLY A 34 11.42 15.72 -12.73
CA GLY A 34 11.39 14.61 -13.69
C GLY A 34 10.35 13.59 -13.27
N ASP A 35 10.07 12.61 -14.13
CA ASP A 35 9.17 11.51 -13.72
C ASP A 35 10.02 10.44 -13.01
N ASP A 36 9.89 10.36 -11.69
CA ASP A 36 10.76 9.57 -10.80
C ASP A 36 10.11 8.26 -10.34
N SER A 37 10.95 7.32 -9.90
CA SER A 37 10.51 6.09 -9.23
C SER A 37 11.21 5.97 -7.88
N LEU A 38 10.48 6.22 -6.81
CA LEU A 38 10.98 6.39 -5.45
C LEU A 38 10.46 5.25 -4.57
N TYR A 39 11.39 4.55 -3.93
CA TYR A 39 11.10 3.45 -3.02
C TYR A 39 11.76 3.77 -1.68
N GLY A 40 10.99 3.88 -0.60
CA GLY A 40 11.55 3.87 0.75
C GLY A 40 12.22 2.53 0.98
N ASP A 41 11.41 1.48 0.88
CA ASP A 41 11.85 0.12 1.13
C ASP A 41 11.48 -0.91 0.06
N ILE A 42 12.20 -2.05 0.06
CA ILE A 42 11.94 -3.18 -0.86
C ILE A 42 11.64 -4.49 -0.12
N ASP A 43 10.39 -4.93 -0.25
CA ASP A 43 9.82 -6.13 0.36
C ASP A 43 10.52 -7.47 0.03
N ASP A 44 11.04 -7.62 -1.18
CA ASP A 44 11.45 -8.94 -1.69
C ASP A 44 12.69 -9.52 -0.98
N TYR A 45 13.48 -8.67 -0.33
CA TYR A 45 14.78 -9.06 0.23
C TYR A 45 15.00 -8.65 1.67
N MET A 46 14.02 -7.98 2.30
CA MET A 46 14.17 -7.41 3.63
C MET A 46 13.27 -8.09 4.68
N GLU A 47 13.77 -8.16 5.91
CA GLU A 47 12.98 -8.58 7.06
C GLU A 47 12.18 -7.39 7.57
N ALA A 48 10.92 -7.60 7.96
CA ALA A 48 10.00 -6.56 8.44
C ALA A 48 10.60 -5.58 9.46
N ARG A 49 11.49 -6.06 10.33
CA ARG A 49 12.15 -5.24 11.37
C ARG A 49 13.13 -4.18 10.84
N TYR A 50 13.46 -4.23 9.56
CA TYR A 50 14.35 -3.26 8.93
C TYR A 50 13.58 -2.23 8.12
N HIS A 51 12.26 -2.41 7.95
CA HIS A 51 11.44 -1.43 7.28
C HIS A 51 11.33 -0.17 8.13
N GLY A 52 11.56 0.98 7.51
CA GLY A 52 11.64 2.28 8.14
C GLY A 52 10.33 3.03 8.21
N SER A 53 10.37 4.20 8.84
CA SER A 53 9.37 5.25 8.63
C SER A 53 10.01 6.28 7.71
N ASP A 54 9.63 6.27 6.44
CA ASP A 54 10.28 7.06 5.41
C ASP A 54 9.58 8.39 5.18
N THR A 55 10.34 9.35 4.66
CA THR A 55 9.82 10.62 4.16
C THR A 55 10.22 10.76 2.70
N ILE A 56 9.23 10.71 1.81
CA ILE A 56 9.45 10.74 0.36
C ILE A 56 8.70 11.92 -0.26
N ASP A 57 9.40 12.70 -1.07
CA ASP A 57 8.87 13.83 -1.85
C ASP A 57 9.21 13.61 -3.34
N GLY A 58 8.19 13.42 -4.18
CA GLY A 58 8.33 13.26 -5.63
C GLY A 58 8.89 14.52 -6.29
N GLY A 59 8.39 15.68 -5.87
CA GLY A 59 8.78 16.97 -6.42
C GLY A 59 7.92 17.36 -7.61
N ALA A 60 8.47 17.36 -8.82
CA ALA A 60 7.76 17.79 -10.01
C ALA A 60 7.92 16.77 -11.14
N GLY A 61 6.81 16.21 -11.61
CA GLY A 61 6.79 15.13 -12.59
C GLY A 61 5.57 14.25 -12.39
N ASN A 62 5.51 13.12 -13.09
CA ASN A 62 4.51 12.09 -12.77
C ASN A 62 5.27 10.94 -12.10
N ASP A 63 5.25 10.94 -10.78
CA ASP A 63 6.13 10.12 -9.96
C ASP A 63 5.43 8.82 -9.56
N GLU A 64 6.24 7.77 -9.38
CA GLU A 64 5.81 6.52 -8.76
C GLU A 64 6.50 6.39 -7.40
N ILE A 65 5.71 6.44 -6.31
CA ILE A 65 6.19 6.45 -4.93
C ILE A 65 5.66 5.22 -4.20
N ILE A 66 6.56 4.48 -3.56
CA ILE A 66 6.24 3.35 -2.67
C ILE A 66 6.97 3.58 -1.35
N GLY A 67 6.23 3.69 -0.25
CA GLY A 67 6.81 3.79 1.11
C GLY A 67 7.50 2.48 1.48
N GLY A 68 6.73 1.39 1.47
CA GLY A 68 7.27 0.04 1.58
C GLY A 68 7.34 -0.48 3.00
N GLY A 69 6.27 -0.31 3.78
CA GLY A 69 6.14 -0.84 5.13
C GLY A 69 6.69 0.10 6.19
N GLY A 70 6.00 0.20 7.32
CA GLY A 70 6.33 1.17 8.37
C GLY A 70 5.47 2.42 8.24
N ASP A 71 5.54 3.36 9.19
CA ASP A 71 4.65 4.52 9.16
C ASP A 71 5.27 5.64 8.31
N ASP A 72 4.80 5.84 7.07
CA ASP A 72 5.46 6.70 6.09
C ASP A 72 4.82 8.09 5.92
N TYR A 73 5.60 9.03 5.38
CA TYR A 73 5.17 10.35 4.92
C TYR A 73 5.49 10.53 3.44
N LEU A 74 4.47 10.49 2.60
CA LEU A 74 4.59 10.45 1.15
C LEU A 74 3.93 11.67 0.51
N HIS A 75 4.67 12.40 -0.31
CA HIS A 75 4.22 13.56 -1.07
C HIS A 75 4.46 13.34 -2.56
N GLY A 76 3.41 13.42 -3.38
CA GLY A 76 3.49 13.36 -4.84
C GLY A 76 4.15 14.62 -5.41
N GLY A 77 3.57 15.77 -5.08
CA GLY A 77 4.09 17.07 -5.48
C GLY A 77 3.31 17.62 -6.67
N PHE A 78 4.00 17.99 -7.75
CA PHE A 78 3.35 18.49 -8.95
C PHE A 78 3.30 17.44 -10.05
N GLY A 79 2.11 17.07 -10.48
CA GLY A 79 1.84 16.21 -11.64
C GLY A 79 0.90 15.07 -11.26
N ASN A 80 0.74 14.08 -12.14
CA ASN A 80 -0.20 12.99 -11.86
C ASN A 80 0.55 11.79 -11.31
N ASP A 81 0.51 11.64 -9.99
CA ASP A 81 1.39 10.73 -9.28
C ASP A 81 0.68 9.41 -8.96
N LYS A 82 1.49 8.39 -8.68
CA LYS A 82 1.00 7.13 -8.13
C LYS A 82 1.74 6.85 -6.84
N ILE A 83 0.99 6.80 -5.75
CA ILE A 83 1.53 6.65 -4.41
C ILE A 83 0.92 5.43 -3.75
N TRP A 84 1.79 4.55 -3.26
CA TRP A 84 1.45 3.42 -2.40
C TRP A 84 2.14 3.60 -1.04
N GLY A 85 1.37 3.58 0.05
CA GLY A 85 1.91 3.53 1.41
C GLY A 85 2.74 2.25 1.60
N ASP A 86 2.07 1.11 1.44
CA ASP A 86 2.70 -0.21 1.48
C ASP A 86 2.69 -0.92 0.11
N ASP A 87 3.60 -1.88 -0.10
CA ASP A 87 3.61 -2.75 -1.31
C ASP A 87 2.33 -3.60 -1.32
N GLY A 88 1.31 -3.09 -2.01
CA GLY A 88 0.03 -3.75 -2.22
C GLY A 88 0.22 -5.11 -2.89
N ASP A 89 -0.32 -6.16 -2.25
CA ASP A 89 -0.57 -7.50 -2.82
C ASP A 89 0.56 -8.54 -2.87
N LYS A 90 1.64 -8.43 -2.08
CA LYS A 90 2.49 -9.61 -1.80
C LYS A 90 1.87 -10.49 -0.70
N ALA A 91 0.91 -11.29 -1.16
CA ALA A 91 0.20 -12.37 -0.47
C ALA A 91 0.87 -12.92 0.81
N GLY A 92 0.39 -12.47 1.97
CA GLY A 92 0.53 -13.20 3.23
C GLY A 92 1.48 -12.63 4.31
N ARG A 93 2.10 -11.46 4.11
CA ARG A 93 2.87 -10.74 5.16
C ARG A 93 2.12 -9.57 5.84
N HIS A 94 0.78 -9.63 5.85
CA HIS A 94 -0.17 -8.55 6.17
C HIS A 94 -0.18 -8.00 7.62
N SER A 95 0.88 -8.16 8.41
CA SER A 95 0.90 -7.54 9.75
C SER A 95 2.24 -6.99 10.17
N GLU A 96 3.32 -7.42 9.54
CA GLU A 96 4.66 -6.99 9.95
C GLU A 96 5.18 -5.83 9.09
N LEU A 97 4.55 -5.61 7.92
CA LEU A 97 4.86 -4.54 6.96
C LEU A 97 3.71 -3.54 6.85
N ASN A 98 2.87 -3.45 7.89
CA ASN A 98 1.72 -2.56 7.86
C ASN A 98 2.14 -1.19 8.39
N GLY A 99 1.94 -0.16 7.59
CA GLY A 99 2.09 1.23 7.97
C GLY A 99 0.82 1.87 8.52
N ASN A 100 0.92 3.05 9.09
CA ASN A 100 -0.17 4.01 9.16
C ASN A 100 0.33 5.27 8.47
N ASP A 101 0.07 5.33 7.17
CA ASP A 101 0.79 6.25 6.32
C ASP A 101 0.10 7.59 6.22
N HIS A 102 0.88 8.62 5.97
CA HIS A 102 0.36 9.91 5.59
C HIS A 102 0.73 10.17 4.13
N ILE A 103 -0.29 10.29 3.28
CA ILE A 103 -0.13 10.35 1.84
C ILE A 103 -0.81 11.63 1.34
N TRP A 104 -0.05 12.44 0.61
CA TRP A 104 -0.52 13.64 -0.09
C TRP A 104 -0.21 13.51 -1.58
N GLY A 105 -1.24 13.61 -2.43
CA GLY A 105 -1.04 13.73 -3.88
C GLY A 105 -0.54 15.13 -4.27
N ASP A 106 -1.06 16.15 -3.59
CA ASP A 106 -0.77 17.57 -3.82
C ASP A 106 -1.42 18.11 -5.12
N ASP A 107 -0.66 18.51 -6.15
CA ASP A 107 -1.21 19.14 -7.36
C ASP A 107 -1.25 18.12 -8.53
N GLY A 108 -2.44 17.64 -8.90
CA GLY A 108 -2.64 16.82 -10.10
C GLY A 108 -3.77 15.82 -9.96
N ASP A 109 -4.02 15.00 -10.99
CA ASP A 109 -5.00 13.92 -10.89
C ASP A 109 -4.29 12.64 -10.40
N ASP A 110 -4.29 12.40 -9.09
CA ASP A 110 -3.43 11.36 -8.47
C ASP A 110 -4.09 10.00 -8.27
N TYR A 111 -3.26 8.96 -8.15
CA TYR A 111 -3.65 7.64 -7.67
C TYR A 111 -2.97 7.35 -6.33
N LEU A 112 -3.76 7.15 -5.28
CA LEU A 112 -3.27 7.03 -3.92
C LEU A 112 -3.83 5.77 -3.26
N ASP A 113 -2.97 4.85 -2.84
CA ASP A 113 -3.31 3.60 -2.16
C ASP A 113 -2.58 3.51 -0.82
N GLY A 114 -3.33 3.52 0.27
CA GLY A 114 -2.74 3.45 1.61
C GLY A 114 -2.20 2.06 1.96
N GLY A 115 -2.57 1.01 1.24
CA GLY A 115 -2.17 -0.33 1.66
C GLY A 115 -2.75 -0.73 3.02
N TYR A 116 -2.00 -1.46 3.83
CA TYR A 116 -2.53 -2.05 5.07
C TYR A 116 -2.29 -1.13 6.27
N GLY A 117 -3.25 -0.29 6.61
CA GLY A 117 -3.04 0.56 7.75
C GLY A 117 -4.27 1.28 8.24
N ASN A 118 -4.03 2.23 9.14
CA ASN A 118 -4.98 3.32 9.38
C ASN A 118 -4.41 4.59 8.75
N ASP A 119 -4.57 4.69 7.44
CA ASP A 119 -3.86 5.68 6.64
C ASP A 119 -4.61 7.01 6.59
N ASN A 120 -3.84 8.09 6.48
CA ASN A 120 -4.32 9.44 6.28
C ASN A 120 -3.99 9.87 4.84
N ILE A 121 -4.97 9.71 3.95
CA ILE A 121 -4.80 10.01 2.54
C ILE A 121 -5.50 11.34 2.19
N HIS A 122 -4.75 12.22 1.55
CA HIS A 122 -5.17 13.53 1.07
C HIS A 122 -4.84 13.62 -0.42
N GLY A 123 -5.87 13.80 -1.25
CA GLY A 123 -5.70 13.89 -2.70
C GLY A 123 -4.97 15.17 -3.05
N GLY A 124 -5.66 16.29 -2.87
CA GLY A 124 -5.04 17.60 -2.96
C GLY A 124 -5.93 18.50 -3.78
N GLU A 125 -5.35 19.20 -4.74
CA GLU A 125 -6.10 19.86 -5.80
C GLU A 125 -6.60 18.82 -6.84
N ASP A 126 -7.46 19.22 -7.77
CA ASP A 126 -7.89 18.37 -8.90
C ASP A 126 -8.64 17.04 -8.55
N ASN A 127 -8.59 16.02 -9.43
CA ASN A 127 -9.44 14.82 -9.34
C ASN A 127 -8.65 13.55 -9.00
N ASP A 128 -8.61 13.25 -7.71
CA ASP A 128 -7.85 12.12 -7.20
C ASP A 128 -8.65 10.82 -7.11
N PHE A 129 -7.93 9.71 -7.18
CA PHE A 129 -8.42 8.38 -6.89
C PHE A 129 -7.75 7.81 -5.63
N HIS A 130 -8.57 7.51 -4.61
CA HIS A 130 -8.09 6.86 -3.38
C HIS A 130 -8.54 5.41 -3.30
N LEU A 131 -7.57 4.49 -3.13
CA LEU A 131 -7.83 3.14 -2.65
C LEU A 131 -7.57 3.11 -1.15
N ILE A 132 -8.65 3.00 -0.39
CA ILE A 132 -8.59 2.73 1.04
C ILE A 132 -8.73 1.22 1.16
N ALA A 133 -7.70 0.52 1.69
CA ALA A 133 -7.75 -0.94 1.76
C ALA A 133 -9.05 -1.38 2.42
N PRO A 134 -9.85 -2.21 1.73
CA PRO A 134 -11.26 -2.11 1.97
C PRO A 134 -11.64 -3.15 3.01
N LEU A 135 -12.73 -2.83 3.72
CA LEU A 135 -13.72 -3.79 4.21
C LEU A 135 -14.14 -4.89 3.19
N VAL A 136 -13.56 -4.95 1.98
CA VAL A 136 -13.72 -6.00 0.95
C VAL A 136 -13.31 -7.36 1.49
N PHE A 137 -12.25 -7.46 2.31
CA PHE A 137 -11.92 -8.73 2.97
C PHE A 137 -13.04 -9.19 3.92
N PHE A 138 -13.78 -8.25 4.52
CA PHE A 138 -14.90 -8.55 5.41
C PHE A 138 -16.17 -8.92 4.62
N LEU A 139 -16.43 -8.26 3.49
CA LEU A 139 -17.57 -8.53 2.61
C LEU A 139 -17.43 -9.87 1.86
N GLU A 140 -16.26 -10.22 1.33
CA GLU A 140 -16.06 -11.53 0.70
C GLU A 140 -16.17 -12.68 1.72
N LYS A 141 -15.66 -12.48 2.94
CA LYS A 141 -15.80 -13.44 4.03
C LYS A 141 -17.26 -13.59 4.49
N LEU A 142 -18.01 -12.48 4.59
CA LEU A 142 -19.45 -12.50 4.87
C LEU A 142 -20.26 -13.17 3.76
N ILE A 143 -19.96 -12.92 2.49
CA ILE A 143 -20.62 -13.54 1.33
C ILE A 143 -20.33 -15.05 1.32
N TRP A 144 -19.10 -15.45 1.64
CA TRP A 144 -18.71 -16.86 1.75
C TRP A 144 -19.42 -17.56 2.92
N GLU A 145 -19.41 -16.99 4.12
CA GLU A 145 -20.10 -17.55 5.31
C GLU A 145 -21.62 -17.61 5.13
N TYR A 146 -22.21 -16.62 4.46
CA TYR A 146 -23.64 -16.62 4.11
C TYR A 146 -23.99 -17.74 3.11
N ASN A 147 -23.16 -17.95 2.07
CA ASN A 147 -23.38 -19.01 1.09
C ASN A 147 -23.19 -20.42 1.68
N GLN A 148 -22.25 -20.61 2.62
CA GLN A 148 -22.12 -21.88 3.34
C GLN A 148 -23.37 -22.17 4.20
N ASN A 149 -23.93 -21.16 4.87
CA ASN A 149 -25.14 -21.32 5.68
C ASN A 149 -26.41 -21.63 4.85
N ILE A 150 -26.53 -21.10 3.62
CA ILE A 150 -27.62 -21.46 2.70
C ILE A 150 -27.52 -22.92 2.25
N LEU A 151 -26.31 -23.43 2.02
CA LEU A 151 -26.08 -24.81 1.59
C LEU A 151 -26.48 -25.83 2.67
N PHE A 152 -26.26 -25.51 3.95
CA PHE A 152 -26.70 -26.34 5.08
C PHE A 152 -28.20 -26.31 5.34
N CYS A 153 -28.90 -25.21 4.98
CA CYS A 153 -30.35 -25.14 5.15
C CYS A 153 -31.10 -26.00 4.11
N HIS A 154 -30.57 -26.13 2.89
CA HIS A 154 -31.18 -26.95 1.83
C HIS A 154 -31.02 -28.46 2.02
N GLN A 155 -30.02 -28.93 2.77
CA GLN A 155 -29.85 -30.38 3.07
C GLN A 155 -30.78 -30.91 4.17
N LYS A 156 -31.45 -30.04 4.93
CA LYS A 156 -32.36 -30.47 6.01
C LYS A 156 -33.80 -30.78 5.57
N TYR A 157 -34.16 -30.54 4.31
CA TYR A 157 -35.53 -30.72 3.81
C TYR A 157 -35.74 -31.92 2.86
N ILE A 158 -34.74 -32.78 2.64
CA ILE A 158 -34.91 -34.02 1.86
C ILE A 158 -34.73 -35.24 2.78
N TYR A 159 -35.74 -35.52 3.61
CA TYR A 159 -36.03 -36.88 4.06
C TYR A 159 -37.50 -36.99 4.46
N ARG A 160 -38.35 -37.46 3.54
CA ARG A 160 -39.65 -38.08 3.86
C ARG A 160 -39.55 -39.55 3.44
N PRO A 161 -39.55 -40.52 4.36
CA PRO A 161 -39.76 -41.90 4.01
C PRO A 161 -41.26 -42.17 4.05
N ASP A 162 -41.89 -42.18 2.88
CA ASP A 162 -43.20 -42.81 2.71
C ASP A 162 -42.95 -44.32 2.55
N TYR A 163 -43.38 -45.15 3.51
CA TYR A 163 -43.50 -46.60 3.31
C TYR A 163 -44.95 -47.02 3.54
N LEU A 164 -45.58 -47.45 2.45
CA LEU A 164 -46.77 -48.30 2.46
C LEU A 164 -46.41 -49.68 3.06
N HIS A 165 -47.10 -50.07 4.14
CA HIS A 165 -48.00 -51.23 4.18
C HIS A 165 -48.74 -51.30 5.52
#